data_AF-A0A946SQP6-F1
#
_entry.id   AF-A0A946SQP6-F1
#
_cell.length_a   1.000
_cell.length_b   1.000
_cell.length_c   1.000
_cell.angle_alpha   90.00
_cell.angle_beta   90.00
_cell.angle_gamma   90.00
#
_symmetry.space_group_name_H-M   'P 1'
#
loop_
_entity.id
_entity.type
_entity.pdbx_description
1 polymer ?
#
loop_
_entity_poly.entity_id
_entity_poly.type
_entity_poly.pdbx_seq_one_letter_code
_entity_poly.pdbx_strand_id
1 'polypeptide(L)' 'MNADELSFGTGPEIGDVTPDFTLPDRFGQPVNYAETRGDGKALILFYRSASW' A
#
# COMPACT_ATOMS: atom_id res chain seq x y z
N MET A 1 -26.40 -14.15 -5.33
CA MET A 1 -25.15 -13.54 -4.85
C MET A 1 -25.51 -12.13 -4.40
N ASN A 2 -25.53 -11.87 -3.10
CA ASN A 2 -25.90 -10.57 -2.55
C ASN A 2 -24.67 -9.64 -2.62
N ALA A 3 -24.88 -8.37 -2.96
CA ALA A 3 -23.81 -7.39 -3.13
C ALA A 3 -23.08 -7.02 -1.82
N ASP A 4 -23.57 -7.52 -0.68
CA ASP A 4 -23.07 -7.24 0.67
C ASP A 4 -21.80 -8.03 1.06
N GLU A 5 -21.35 -8.99 0.24
CA GLU A 5 -20.16 -9.82 0.55
C GLU A 5 -18.82 -9.22 0.08
N LEU A 6 -18.81 -8.02 -0.51
CA LEU A 6 -17.59 -7.39 -1.02
C LEU A 6 -17.36 -6.00 -0.40
N SER A 7 -17.21 -5.92 0.93
CA SER A 7 -16.67 -4.70 1.54
C SER A 7 -15.17 -4.61 1.25
N PHE A 8 -14.79 -3.87 0.21
CA PHE A 8 -13.39 -3.52 0.00
C PHE A 8 -13.03 -2.38 0.95
N GLY A 9 -12.20 -2.67 1.96
CA GLY A 9 -11.71 -1.63 2.87
C GLY A 9 -10.94 -0.55 2.10
N THR A 10 -11.13 0.72 2.47
CA THR A 10 -10.47 1.87 1.84
C THR A 10 -9.03 2.09 2.32
N GLY A 11 -8.54 1.24 3.23
CA GLY A 11 -7.22 1.32 3.83
C GLY A 11 -7.29 1.31 5.37
N PRO A 12 -6.13 1.41 6.05
CA PRO A 12 -6.06 1.54 7.51
C PRO A 12 -6.68 2.86 7.99
N GLU A 13 -7.31 2.85 9.17
CA GLU A 13 -7.83 4.06 9.81
C GLU A 13 -6.71 4.87 10.50
N ILE A 14 -7.03 6.08 10.97
CA ILE A 14 -6.08 6.88 11.75
C ILE A 14 -5.80 6.17 13.08
N GLY A 15 -4.52 5.86 13.33
CA GLY A 15 -4.07 5.14 14.51
C GLY A 15 -3.81 3.66 14.26
N ASP A 16 -4.31 3.11 13.15
CA ASP A 16 -3.98 1.76 12.74
C ASP A 16 -2.52 1.64 12.31
N VAL A 17 -1.96 0.47 12.57
CA VAL A 17 -0.63 0.12 12.07
C VAL A 17 -0.75 -0.11 10.57
N THR A 18 0.08 0.60 9.79
CA THR A 18 0.20 0.35 8.35
C THR A 18 0.67 -1.09 8.11
N PRO A 19 -0.01 -1.87 7.25
CA PRO A 19 0.42 -3.22 6.89
C PRO A 19 1.84 -3.20 6.33
N ASP A 20 2.64 -4.23 6.65
CA ASP A 20 3.91 -4.42 5.97
C ASP A 20 3.69 -4.96 4.56
N PHE A 21 4.51 -4.51 3.61
CA PHE A 21 4.45 -4.95 2.22
C PHE A 21 5.83 -4.86 1.56
N THR A 22 6.01 -5.63 0.51
CA THR A 22 7.18 -5.55 -0.37
C THR A 22 6.71 -5.34 -1.79
N LEU A 23 7.18 -4.28 -2.42
CA LEU A 23 6.85 -3.93 -3.80
C LEU A 23 8.13 -3.77 -4.62
N PRO A 24 8.10 -4.09 -5.92
CA PRO A 24 9.22 -3.78 -6.79
C PRO A 24 9.35 -2.26 -6.97
N ASP A 25 10.58 -1.77 -6.96
CA ASP A 25 10.88 -0.43 -7.43
C ASP A 25 10.82 -0.34 -8.97
N ARG A 26 11.17 0.82 -9.52
CA ARG A 26 11.19 1.06 -10.98
C ARG A 26 12.17 0.17 -11.76
N PHE A 27 13.13 -0.45 -11.10
CA PHE A 27 14.10 -1.38 -11.70
C PHE A 27 13.71 -2.85 -11.44
N GLY A 28 12.56 -3.09 -10.81
CA GLY A 28 12.09 -4.43 -10.44
C GLY A 28 12.75 -4.97 -9.16
N GLN A 29 13.54 -4.16 -8.45
CA GLN A 29 14.17 -4.60 -7.21
C GLN A 29 13.16 -4.61 -6.07
N PRO A 30 13.08 -5.67 -5.25
CA PRO A 30 12.14 -5.72 -4.14
C PRO A 30 12.53 -4.70 -3.07
N VAL A 31 11.54 -3.95 -2.59
CA VAL A 31 11.67 -2.95 -1.52
C VAL A 31 10.62 -3.24 -0.45
N ASN A 32 11.06 -3.50 0.77
CA ASN A 32 10.18 -3.66 1.92
C ASN A 32 9.84 -2.30 2.55
N TYR A 33 8.56 -2.11 2.90
CA TYR A 33 8.07 -0.86 3.48
C TYR A 33 8.68 -0.56 4.85
N ALA A 34 8.67 -1.52 5.78
CA ALA A 34 9.17 -1.32 7.13
C ALA A 34 10.66 -0.95 7.13
N GLU A 35 11.48 -1.61 6.30
CA GLU A 35 12.90 -1.31 6.14
C GLU A 35 13.13 0.10 5.55
N THR A 36 12.32 0.49 4.56
CA THR A 36 12.47 1.78 3.88
C THR A 36 12.03 2.95 4.75
N ARG A 37 10.98 2.77 5.55
CA ARG A 37 10.51 3.79 6.48
C ARG A 37 11.49 3.98 7.65
N GLY A 38 12.10 2.89 8.14
CA GLY A 38 12.87 2.89 9.37
C GLY A 38 12.09 3.54 10.51
N ASP A 39 12.76 4.40 11.29
CA ASP A 39 12.14 5.16 12.39
C ASP A 39 11.41 6.44 11.92
N GLY A 40 11.36 6.68 10.60
CA GLY A 40 10.83 7.89 10.00
C GLY A 40 9.32 7.90 9.75
N LYS A 41 8.84 9.02 9.21
CA LYS A 41 7.50 9.13 8.61
C LYS A 41 7.59 8.76 7.12
N ALA A 42 6.56 8.13 6.60
CA ALA A 42 6.45 7.75 5.18
C ALA A 42 5.15 8.26 4.57
N LEU A 43 5.17 8.50 3.26
CA LEU A 43 3.98 8.78 2.45
C LEU A 43 3.83 7.65 1.43
N ILE A 44 2.64 7.03 1.37
CA ILE A 44 2.30 6.01 0.38
C ILE A 44 1.33 6.64 -0.62
N LEU A 45 1.70 6.66 -1.89
CA LEU A 45 0.86 7.17 -2.98
C LEU A 45 0.51 6.04 -3.94
N PHE A 46 -0.75 5.62 -3.94
CA PHE A 46 -1.27 4.75 -4.98
C PHE A 46 -1.67 5.61 -6.18
N TYR A 47 -1.01 5.39 -7.32
CA TYR A 47 -1.37 6.02 -8.58
C TYR A 47 -1.45 4.95 -9.66
N ARG A 48 -2.44 5.07 -10.54
CA ARG A 48 -2.56 4.23 -11.73
C ARG A 48 -1.96 5.00 -12.89
N SER A 49 -0.95 4.43 -13.55
CA SER A 49 -0.48 4.96 -14.84
C SER A 49 -1.60 4.78 -15.86
N ALA A 50 -2.01 5.86 -16.52
CA ALA A 50 -2.94 5.77 -17.64
C ALA A 50 -2.19 5.14 -18.83
N SER A 51 -2.48 3.87 -19.13
CA SER A 51 -2.21 3.32 -20.46
C SER A 51 -3.41 3.69 -21.32
N TRP A 52 -3.16 4.53 -22.32
CA TRP A 52 -4.11 4.79 -23.40
C TRP A 52 -4.01 3.67 -24.44
#